data_AF-A0A2V6JYZ3-F1
#
_entry.id   AF-A0A2V6JYZ3-F1
#
_cell.length_a   1.000
_cell.length_b   1.000
_cell.length_c   1.000
_cell.angle_alpha   90.00
_cell.angle_beta   90.00
_cell.angle_gamma   90.00
#
_symmetry.space_group_name_H-M   'P 1'
#
loop_
_entity.id
_entity.type
_entity.pdbx_description
1 polymer ?
#
loop_
_entity_poly.entity_id
_entity_poly.type
_entity_poly.pdbx_seq_one_letter_code
_entity_poly.pdbx_strand_id
1 'polypeptide(L)'
;GRESFYHNLPRPLRVALTFLIVMVAWVFFRAPDLKGAVLYLGSMFGLRHAQPGADLVGGIFYKPYYLISLAVAAVVIWMGKQTWDWTQQMTWPKTLVCCGLGWLALAVMATQEYNPFIYFIF
;
A
#
# COMPACT_ATOMS: atom_id res chain seq x y z
N GLY A 1 -15.34 -12.19 -22.66
CA GLY A 1 -14.13 -11.45 -22.24
C GLY A 1 -12.94 -12.31 -22.55
N ARG A 2 -11.85 -11.75 -23.12
CA ARG A 2 -10.67 -12.55 -23.48
C ARG A 2 -10.10 -13.21 -22.22
N GLU A 3 -9.95 -14.53 -22.27
CA GLU A 3 -9.37 -15.28 -21.16
C GLU A 3 -7.91 -14.82 -20.96
N SER A 4 -7.58 -14.40 -19.74
CA SER A 4 -6.22 -14.01 -19.39
C SER A 4 -5.28 -15.21 -19.57
N PHE A 5 -4.06 -14.97 -20.04
CA PHE A 5 -3.03 -15.98 -20.32
C PHE A 5 -2.74 -16.92 -19.12
N TYR A 6 -3.10 -16.51 -17.90
CA TYR A 6 -2.92 -17.25 -16.65
C TYR A 6 -4.23 -17.79 -16.03
N HIS A 7 -5.30 -17.98 -16.82
CA HIS A 7 -6.60 -18.44 -16.31
C HIS A 7 -6.56 -19.83 -15.63
N ASN A 8 -5.60 -20.68 -16.00
CA ASN A 8 -5.43 -22.01 -15.40
C ASN A 8 -4.68 -22.02 -14.06
N LEU A 9 -4.15 -20.87 -13.60
CA LEU A 9 -3.47 -20.82 -12.31
C LEU A 9 -4.47 -20.78 -11.14
N PRO A 10 -4.12 -21.36 -9.98
CA PRO A 10 -4.93 -21.26 -8.77
C PRO A 10 -5.15 -19.79 -8.41
N ARG A 11 -6.33 -19.48 -7.85
CA ARG A 11 -6.73 -18.13 -7.43
C ARG A 11 -5.62 -17.34 -6.68
N PRO A 12 -4.91 -17.88 -5.66
CA PRO A 12 -3.87 -17.12 -4.96
C PRO A 12 -2.70 -16.71 -5.85
N LEU A 13 -2.29 -17.57 -6.78
CA LEU A 13 -1.22 -17.28 -7.73
C LEU A 13 -1.61 -16.16 -8.71
N ARG A 14 -2.88 -16.16 -9.16
CA ARG A 14 -3.40 -15.07 -10.01
C ARG A 14 -3.38 -13.73 -9.27
N VAL A 15 -3.82 -13.72 -8.01
CA VAL A 15 -3.81 -12.52 -7.16
C VAL A 15 -2.38 -12.03 -6.92
N ALA A 16 -1.46 -12.93 -6.57
CA ALA A 16 -0.05 -12.61 -6.35
C ALA A 16 0.60 -12.02 -7.61
N LEU A 17 0.32 -12.60 -8.79
CA LEU A 17 0.83 -12.10 -10.07
C LEU A 17 0.27 -10.70 -10.39
N THR A 18 -1.04 -10.48 -10.23
CA THR A 18 -1.62 -9.14 -10.41
C THR A 18 -1.04 -8.12 -9.43
N PHE A 19 -0.86 -8.52 -8.16
CA PHE A 19 -0.29 -7.65 -7.13
C PHE A 19 1.15 -7.27 -7.47
N LEU A 20 1.97 -8.23 -7.89
CA LEU A 20 3.35 -8.00 -8.28
C LEU A 20 3.45 -7.11 -9.52
N ILE A 21 2.61 -7.33 -10.54
CA ILE A 21 2.58 -6.50 -11.75
C ILE A 21 2.24 -5.05 -11.38
N VAL A 22 1.19 -4.83 -10.58
CA VAL A 22 0.77 -3.48 -10.16
C VAL A 22 1.85 -2.82 -9.30
N MET A 23 2.45 -3.55 -8.36
CA MET A 23 3.53 -3.05 -7.51
C MET A 23 4.76 -2.63 -8.32
N VAL A 24 5.18 -3.42 -9.30
CA VAL A 24 6.32 -3.10 -10.18
C VAL A 24 5.97 -1.94 -11.12
N ALA A 25 4.76 -1.92 -11.69
CA ALA A 25 4.32 -0.84 -12.56
C ALA A 25 4.28 0.51 -11.81
N TRP A 26 3.88 0.50 -10.53
CA TRP A 26 3.84 1.69 -9.70
C TRP A 26 5.20 2.40 -9.55
N VAL A 27 6.31 1.66 -9.66
CA VAL A 27 7.66 2.25 -9.58
C VAL A 27 7.87 3.32 -10.65
N PHE A 28 7.35 3.10 -11.87
CA PHE A 28 7.47 4.07 -12.96
C PHE A 28 6.63 5.34 -12.75
N PHE A 29 5.53 5.24 -12.02
CA PHE A 29 4.71 6.39 -11.65
C PHE A 29 5.28 7.16 -10.46
N ARG A 30 5.98 6.48 -9.55
CA ARG A 30 6.54 7.07 -8.32
C ARG A 30 7.91 7.72 -8.53
N ALA A 31 8.72 7.17 -9.43
CA ALA A 31 10.08 7.63 -9.67
C ALA A 31 10.08 8.99 -10.41
N PRO A 32 11.06 9.87 -10.13
CA PRO A 32 11.14 11.18 -10.78
C PRO A 32 11.51 11.10 -12.27
N ASP A 33 12.21 10.05 -12.69
CA ASP A 33 12.67 9.84 -14.06
C ASP A 33 12.96 8.35 -14.32
N LEU A 34 13.21 7.99 -15.59
CA LEU A 34 13.43 6.61 -16.03
C LEU A 34 14.68 5.98 -15.40
N LYS A 35 15.76 6.75 -15.23
CA LYS A 35 17.00 6.26 -14.59
C LYS A 35 16.72 5.95 -13.11
N GLY A 36 16.00 6.84 -12.43
CA GLY A 36 15.51 6.63 -11.07
C GLY A 36 14.65 5.38 -10.92
N ALA A 37 13.76 5.09 -11.87
CA ALA A 37 12.93 3.88 -11.85
C ALA A 37 13.77 2.58 -11.94
N VAL A 38 14.75 2.53 -12.86
CA VAL A 38 15.66 1.38 -13.00
C VAL A 38 16.52 1.19 -11.75
N LEU A 39 17.02 2.29 -11.18
CA LEU A 39 17.74 2.30 -9.90
C LEU A 39 16.90 1.70 -8.78
N TYR A 40 15.61 2.07 -8.71
CA TYR A 40 14.67 1.57 -7.71
C TYR A 40 14.44 0.06 -7.89
N LEU A 41 14.10 -0.38 -9.10
CA LEU A 41 13.88 -1.81 -9.40
C LEU A 41 15.11 -2.65 -9.07
N GLY A 42 16.31 -2.19 -9.43
CA GLY A 42 17.57 -2.86 -9.08
C GLY A 42 17.74 -3.04 -7.57
N SER A 43 17.40 -2.02 -6.78
CA SER A 43 17.43 -2.12 -5.31
C SER A 43 16.39 -3.09 -4.74
N MET A 44 15.18 -3.17 -5.33
CA MET A 44 14.13 -4.11 -4.89
C MET A 44 14.54 -5.58 -5.04
N PHE A 45 15.34 -5.90 -6.06
CA PHE A 45 15.84 -7.26 -6.30
C PHE A 45 17.22 -7.51 -5.68
N GLY A 46 17.76 -6.58 -4.89
CA GLY A 46 19.08 -6.73 -4.26
C GLY A 46 20.26 -6.65 -5.24
N LEU A 47 20.05 -6.15 -6.46
CA LEU A 47 21.08 -6.02 -7.50
C LEU A 47 21.99 -4.80 -7.29
N ARG A 48 21.79 -4.06 -6.19
CA ARG A 48 22.56 -2.86 -5.83
C ARG A 48 23.15 -2.99 -4.44
N HIS A 49 24.30 -2.37 -4.27
CA HIS A 49 24.94 -2.26 -2.97
C HIS A 49 24.10 -1.35 -2.06
N ALA A 50 23.82 -1.84 -0.86
CA ALA A 50 23.18 -1.06 0.17
C ALA A 50 24.05 0.16 0.49
N GLN A 51 23.43 1.34 0.64
CA GLN A 51 24.18 2.54 0.99
C GLN A 51 24.80 2.37 2.40
N PRO A 52 25.98 2.97 2.65
CA PRO A 52 26.54 3.04 4.00
C PRO A 52 25.51 3.66 4.95
N GLY A 53 25.06 2.90 5.96
CA GLY A 53 23.98 3.29 6.86
C GLY A 53 22.61 2.63 6.61
N ALA A 54 22.46 1.83 5.56
CA ALA A 54 21.25 1.01 5.34
C ALA A 54 21.00 0.02 6.49
N ASP A 55 22.06 -0.46 7.16
CA ASP A 55 21.94 -1.33 8.32
C ASP A 55 21.28 -0.64 9.52
N LEU A 56 21.46 0.68 9.66
CA LEU A 56 20.79 1.48 10.68
C LEU A 56 19.27 1.54 10.42
N VAL A 57 18.88 1.56 9.15
CA VAL A 57 17.47 1.50 8.73
C VAL A 57 16.88 0.13 9.10
N GLY A 58 17.65 -0.95 8.98
CA GLY A 58 17.28 -2.28 9.47
C GLY A 58 16.90 -2.26 10.97
N GLY A 59 17.70 -1.60 11.80
CA GLY A 59 17.42 -1.47 13.26
C GLY A 59 16.13 -0.72 13.59
N ILE A 60 15.62 0.11 12.67
CA ILE A 60 14.32 0.77 12.80
C ILE A 60 13.21 -0.17 12.28
N PHE A 61 13.38 -0.76 11.10
CA PHE A 61 12.38 -1.60 10.45
C PHE A 61 12.05 -2.88 11.23
N TYR A 62 13.07 -3.51 11.84
CA TYR A 62 12.87 -4.75 12.59
C TYR A 62 12.34 -4.52 14.01
N LYS A 63 11.94 -3.29 14.37
CA LYS A 63 11.24 -3.07 15.64
C LYS A 63 9.90 -3.83 15.62
N PRO A 64 9.54 -4.51 16.72
CA PRO A 64 8.30 -5.29 16.80
C PRO A 64 7.07 -4.49 16.38
N TYR A 65 7.03 -3.20 16.72
CA TYR A 65 5.95 -2.29 16.33
C TYR A 65 5.69 -2.28 14.80
N TYR A 66 6.73 -2.15 13.97
CA TYR A 66 6.55 -2.10 12.51
C TYR A 66 6.22 -3.46 11.93
N LEU A 67 6.82 -4.54 12.46
CA LEU A 67 6.53 -5.90 12.02
C LEU A 67 5.08 -6.30 12.34
N ILE A 68 4.59 -5.99 13.54
CA ILE A 68 3.20 -6.20 13.94
C ILE A 68 2.27 -5.35 13.07
N SER A 69 2.61 -4.08 12.85
CA SER A 69 1.82 -3.19 11.99
C SER A 69 1.70 -3.75 10.55
N LEU A 70 2.80 -4.25 9.98
CA LEU A 70 2.82 -4.88 8.67
C LEU A 70 1.98 -6.16 8.64
N ALA A 71 2.08 -7.00 9.67
CA ALA A 71 1.30 -8.23 9.80
C ALA A 71 -0.21 -7.93 9.90
N VAL A 72 -0.59 -6.94 10.71
CA VAL A 72 -1.99 -6.49 10.83
C VAL A 72 -2.48 -5.95 9.49
N ALA A 73 -1.70 -5.12 8.81
CA ALA A 73 -2.07 -4.59 7.49
C ALA A 73 -2.27 -5.73 6.46
N ALA A 74 -1.39 -6.73 6.44
CA ALA A 74 -1.52 -7.91 5.60
C ALA A 74 -2.82 -8.69 5.87
N VAL A 75 -3.13 -8.93 7.15
CA VAL A 75 -4.39 -9.59 7.54
C VAL A 75 -5.59 -8.76 7.09
N VAL A 76 -5.58 -7.45 7.32
CA VAL A 76 -6.68 -6.55 6.92
C VAL A 76 -6.87 -6.54 5.39
N ILE A 77 -5.79 -6.51 4.60
CA ILE A 77 -5.88 -6.47 3.14
C ILE A 77 -6.38 -7.80 2.55
N TRP A 78 -5.91 -8.93 3.07
CA TRP A 78 -6.24 -10.24 2.49
C TRP A 78 -7.45 -10.94 3.11
N MET A 79 -7.80 -10.62 4.36
CA MET A 79 -8.94 -11.21 5.07
C MET A 79 -10.04 -10.20 5.40
N GLY A 80 -9.74 -8.90 5.36
CA GLY A 80 -10.73 -7.86 5.64
C GLY A 80 -11.80 -7.78 4.56
N LYS A 81 -12.99 -7.34 4.96
CA LYS A 81 -14.08 -7.05 4.03
C LYS A 81 -13.77 -5.76 3.29
N GLN A 82 -13.82 -5.81 1.95
CA GLN A 82 -13.61 -4.62 1.13
C GLN A 82 -14.62 -3.54 1.52
N THR A 83 -14.16 -2.31 1.69
CA THR A 83 -14.99 -1.18 2.13
C THR A 83 -16.22 -1.01 1.25
N TRP A 84 -16.05 -1.16 -0.07
CA TRP A 84 -17.15 -1.13 -1.05
C TRP A 84 -18.25 -2.15 -0.73
N ASP A 85 -17.88 -3.42 -0.50
CA ASP A 85 -18.85 -4.47 -0.20
C ASP A 85 -19.54 -4.26 1.15
N TRP A 86 -18.87 -3.57 2.08
CA TRP A 86 -19.45 -3.22 3.37
C TRP A 86 -20.44 -2.06 3.27
N THR A 87 -20.16 -1.06 2.42
CA THR A 87 -21.01 0.13 2.25
C THR A 87 -22.14 -0.02 1.25
N GLN A 88 -22.17 -1.09 0.45
CA GLN A 88 -23.26 -1.39 -0.49
C GLN A 88 -24.66 -1.38 0.14
N GLN A 89 -24.77 -1.74 1.42
CA GLN A 89 -26.02 -1.62 2.19
C GLN A 89 -25.78 -0.69 3.38
N MET A 90 -26.28 0.54 3.27
CA MET A 90 -26.10 1.57 4.29
C MET A 90 -27.21 1.48 5.34
N THR A 91 -26.87 0.94 6.50
CA THR A 91 -27.73 0.94 7.67
C THR A 91 -27.37 2.09 8.59
N TRP A 92 -28.32 2.56 9.40
CA TRP A 92 -28.11 3.65 10.36
C TRP A 92 -26.83 3.54 11.20
N PRO A 93 -26.48 2.35 11.77
CA PRO A 93 -25.22 2.19 12.50
C PRO A 93 -23.99 2.45 11.63
N LYS A 94 -23.96 1.97 10.37
CA LYS A 94 -22.84 2.20 9.46
C LYS A 94 -22.71 3.67 9.10
N THR A 95 -23.82 4.35 8.88
CA THR A 95 -23.84 5.80 8.61
C THR A 95 -23.21 6.57 9.77
N LEU A 96 -23.61 6.26 11.01
CA LEU A 96 -23.04 6.90 12.21
C LEU A 96 -21.54 6.65 12.32
N VAL A 97 -21.09 5.41 12.06
CA VAL A 97 -19.65 5.08 12.03
C VAL A 97 -18.93 5.89 10.96
N CYS A 98 -19.45 5.96 9.74
CA CYS A 98 -18.85 6.74 8.65
C CYS A 98 -18.79 8.24 8.98
N CYS A 99 -19.86 8.81 9.55
CA CYS A 99 -19.88 10.21 9.98
C CYS A 99 -18.87 10.48 11.10
N GLY A 100 -18.78 9.59 12.10
CA GLY A 100 -17.83 9.71 13.19
C GLY A 100 -16.37 9.59 12.71
N LEU A 101 -16.09 8.62 11.83
CA LEU A 101 -14.77 8.48 11.19
C LEU A 101 -14.42 9.67 10.31
N GLY A 102 -15.38 10.21 9.56
CA GLY A 102 -15.20 11.41 8.76
C GLY A 102 -14.89 12.64 9.62
N TRP A 103 -15.62 12.82 10.72
CA TRP A 103 -15.35 13.89 11.68
C TRP A 103 -13.96 13.75 12.32
N LEU A 104 -13.60 12.54 12.72
CA LEU A 104 -12.26 12.24 13.24
C LEU A 104 -11.17 12.56 12.21
N ALA A 105 -11.38 12.17 10.94
CA ALA A 105 -10.45 12.49 9.87
C ALA A 105 -10.28 14.01 9.67
N LEU A 106 -11.37 14.79 9.75
CA LEU A 106 -11.31 16.25 9.71
C LEU A 106 -10.55 16.85 10.90
N ALA A 107 -10.81 16.35 12.11
CA ALA A 107 -10.10 16.81 13.31
C ALA A 107 -8.60 16.52 13.20
N VAL A 108 -8.22 15.31 12.77
CA VAL A 108 -6.82 14.94 12.55
C VAL A 108 -6.20 15.82 11.45
N MET A 109 -6.87 16.01 10.33
CA MET A 109 -6.38 16.85 9.23
C MET A 109 -6.15 18.30 9.68
N ALA A 110 -7.03 18.85 10.51
CA ALA A 110 -6.87 20.20 11.06
C ALA A 110 -5.66 20.34 12.00
N THR A 111 -5.16 19.23 12.56
CA THR A 111 -3.98 19.22 13.46
C THR A 111 -2.66 18.91 12.75
N GLN A 112 -2.68 18.64 11.44
CA GLN A 112 -1.48 18.30 10.68
C GLN A 112 -0.99 19.51 9.86
N GLU A 113 0.23 19.95 10.12
CA GLU A 113 0.85 21.10 9.42
C GLU A 113 1.38 20.79 8.01
N TYR A 114 1.47 19.50 7.63
CA TYR A 114 1.95 19.08 6.31
C TYR A 114 1.47 17.66 5.96
N ASN A 115 0.76 17.50 4.85
CA ASN A 115 0.37 16.18 4.33
C ASN A 115 1.19 15.87 3.07
N PRO A 116 2.24 15.03 3.13
CA PRO A 116 3.11 14.69 1.99
C PRO A 116 2.42 13.73 0.99
N PHE A 117 1.10 13.81 0.85
CA PHE A 117 0.37 13.04 -0.14
C PHE A 117 0.65 13.62 -1.53
N ILE A 118 0.82 12.73 -2.52
CA ILE A 118 1.27 13.02 -3.90
C ILE A 118 0.53 14.16 -4.63
N TYR A 119 -0.63 14.60 -4.16
CA TYR A 119 -1.42 15.69 -4.76
C TYR A 119 -1.18 17.08 -4.15
N PHE A 120 -0.38 17.21 -3.08
CA PHE A 120 -0.11 18.48 -2.39
C PHE A 120 1.36 18.93 -2.53
N ILE A 121 2.01 18.54 -3.62
CA ILE A 121 3.39 18.92 -3.96
C ILE A 121 3.45 20.07 -5.00
N PHE A 122 2.39 20.89 -5.08
CA PHE A 122 2.33 22.11 -5.89
C PHE A 122 2.13 23.33 -5.00
#